data_AF-A0A8T1AJZ8-F1
#
_entry.id   AF-A0A8T1AJZ8-F1
#
_cell.length_a   1.000
_cell.length_b   1.000
_cell.length_c   1.000
_cell.angle_alpha   90.00
_cell.angle_beta   90.00
_cell.angle_gamma   90.00
#
_symmetry.space_group_name_H-M   'P 1'
#
loop_
_entity.id
_entity.type
_entity.pdbx_description
1 polymer ?
#
loop_
_entity_poly.entity_id
_entity_poly.type
_entity_poly.pdbx_seq_one_letter_code
_entity_poly.pdbx_strand_id
1 'polypeptide(L)'
;MSLKDLAPLNTKRARESAARSLLKFVEDEGVTWEYLEVCMQRENAALILAAVVDMFGMYLAFNEGRKGQLARHSVLQYYRQAKNWLLEKFPQHRAAIEKTLLTKGQVLERYCMKRESGAFVNKAPACTKKALKQMIEYLYSTAVTSADYQDAALHCLLGYLFERASDLTLLRKANLSVGTGDIFFVRFIRVKTSEKQGLSLCPDDDFVACPLLAIALALNTQSSQTAALLNQLPEHQAQSQTSLTPTTPLIDLIDHPEDVPDLQAPKSCSPEDEQTHSSPGIHSYVNRALDRVAKKAGVAERLTSHSFRRGGAQHANGVGMCVQWILTEGLGT
;
A
#
# COMPACT_ATOMS: atom_id res chain seq x y z
N MET A 1 3.24 46.01 17.71
CA MET A 1 2.74 44.80 18.40
C MET A 1 2.03 43.92 17.39
N SER A 2 2.41 42.65 17.28
CA SER A 2 1.75 41.69 16.40
C SER A 2 0.47 41.17 17.06
N LEU A 3 -0.55 40.81 16.28
CA LEU A 3 -1.75 40.10 16.76
C LEU A 3 -1.41 38.83 17.59
N LYS A 4 -0.22 38.27 17.38
CA LYS A 4 0.32 37.11 18.11
C LYS A 4 0.75 37.44 19.55
N ASP A 5 1.13 38.69 19.82
CA ASP A 5 1.56 39.13 21.16
C ASP A 5 0.37 39.18 22.12
N LEU A 6 -0.84 39.37 21.58
CA LEU A 6 -2.11 39.42 22.30
C LEU A 6 -2.71 38.04 22.63
N ALA A 7 -2.14 36.95 22.12
CA ALA A 7 -2.68 35.61 22.39
C ALA A 7 -2.48 35.22 23.88
N PRO A 8 -3.46 34.55 24.52
CA PRO A 8 -3.32 34.06 25.88
C PRO A 8 -2.09 33.15 26.05
N LEU A 9 -1.43 33.24 27.21
CA LEU A 9 -0.20 32.48 27.50
C LEU A 9 -0.39 30.96 27.29
N ASN A 10 -1.55 30.44 27.65
CA ASN A 10 -1.89 29.03 27.47
C ASN A 10 -1.92 28.63 25.99
N THR A 11 -2.43 29.51 25.12
CA THR A 11 -2.47 29.29 23.67
C THR A 11 -1.06 29.29 23.07
N LYS A 12 -0.20 30.20 23.53
CA LYS A 12 1.22 30.24 23.12
C LYS A 12 1.95 28.95 23.50
N ARG A 13 1.80 28.50 24.75
CA ARG A 13 2.38 27.23 25.24
C ARG A 13 1.86 26.01 24.48
N ALA A 14 0.55 25.93 24.24
CA ALA A 14 -0.04 24.82 23.50
C ALA A 14 0.50 24.74 22.07
N ARG A 15 0.69 25.90 21.44
CA ARG A 15 1.29 26.02 20.11
C ARG A 15 2.76 25.56 20.09
N GLU A 16 3.58 26.03 21.02
CA GLU A 16 4.98 25.62 21.15
C GLU A 16 5.12 24.13 21.44
N SER A 17 4.23 23.57 22.26
CA SER A 17 4.17 22.13 22.54
C SER A 17 3.87 21.33 21.26
N ALA A 18 2.89 21.76 20.47
CA ALA A 18 2.55 21.11 19.21
C ALA A 18 3.66 21.21 18.17
N ALA A 19 4.31 22.38 18.06
CA ALA A 19 5.46 22.57 17.17
C ALA A 19 6.62 21.65 17.55
N ARG A 20 6.97 21.56 18.83
CA ARG A 20 8.00 20.62 19.30
C ARG A 20 7.65 19.16 19.01
N SER A 21 6.39 18.79 19.21
CA SER A 21 5.94 17.43 18.89
C SER A 21 6.01 17.11 17.40
N LEU A 22 5.72 18.10 16.54
CA LEU A 22 5.85 17.95 15.09
C LEU A 22 7.31 17.82 14.68
N LEU A 23 8.20 18.67 15.19
CA LEU A 23 9.62 18.62 14.89
C LEU A 23 10.23 17.28 15.30
N LYS A 24 9.90 16.81 16.51
CA LYS A 24 10.29 15.49 16.98
C LYS A 24 9.77 14.38 16.04
N PHE A 25 8.51 14.45 15.61
CA PHE A 25 7.96 13.48 14.65
C PHE A 25 8.75 13.47 13.33
N VAL A 26 9.09 14.66 12.80
CA VAL A 26 9.87 14.80 11.56
C VAL A 26 11.27 14.19 11.73
N GLU A 27 11.92 14.42 12.88
CA GLU A 27 13.21 13.79 13.25
C GLU A 27 13.11 12.27 13.41
N ASP A 28 12.07 11.77 14.10
CA ASP A 28 11.81 10.33 14.30
C ASP A 28 11.58 9.61 12.94
N GLU A 29 11.05 10.31 11.93
CA GLU A 29 10.90 9.83 10.55
C GLU A 29 12.20 9.97 9.71
N GLY A 30 13.31 10.40 10.32
CA GLY A 30 14.62 10.53 9.66
C GLY A 30 14.73 11.74 8.73
N VAL A 31 13.84 12.72 8.85
CA VAL A 31 13.86 13.94 8.05
C VAL A 31 14.38 15.09 8.91
N THR A 32 15.34 15.87 8.40
CA THR A 32 15.81 17.07 9.09
C THR A 32 14.91 18.26 8.77
N TRP A 33 14.82 19.22 9.71
CA TRP A 33 14.06 20.44 9.48
C TRP A 33 14.63 21.26 8.32
N GLU A 34 15.97 21.32 8.19
CA GLU A 34 16.64 22.01 7.09
C GLU A 34 16.26 21.42 5.73
N TYR A 35 16.16 20.09 5.63
CA TYR A 35 15.73 19.43 4.39
C TYR A 35 14.27 19.77 4.06
N LEU A 36 13.40 19.81 5.07
CA LEU A 36 12.01 20.21 4.88
C LEU A 36 11.89 21.66 4.39
N GLU A 37 12.72 22.58 4.90
CA GLU A 37 12.79 23.97 4.41
C GLU A 37 13.22 24.04 2.94
N VAL A 38 14.21 23.24 2.53
CA VAL A 38 14.62 23.12 1.11
C VAL A 38 13.46 22.61 0.25
N CYS A 39 12.69 21.62 0.73
CA CYS A 39 11.50 21.14 0.03
C CYS A 39 10.44 22.23 -0.18
N MET A 40 10.36 23.22 0.70
CA MET A 40 9.38 24.30 0.57
C MET A 40 9.69 25.30 -0.55
N GLN A 41 10.86 25.20 -1.18
CA GLN A 41 11.23 25.98 -2.36
C GLN A 41 10.88 25.30 -3.70
N ARG A 42 10.39 24.06 -3.67
CA ARG A 42 10.06 23.27 -4.87
C ARG A 42 8.63 23.55 -5.33
N GLU A 43 8.35 23.28 -6.61
CA GLU A 43 7.01 23.43 -7.20
C GLU A 43 5.94 22.59 -6.49
N ASN A 44 6.33 21.43 -5.94
CA ASN A 44 5.43 20.51 -5.23
C ASN A 44 5.37 20.76 -3.70
N ALA A 45 5.90 21.87 -3.20
CA ALA A 45 5.97 22.18 -1.77
C ALA A 45 4.62 22.11 -1.05
N ALA A 46 3.54 22.59 -1.69
CA ALA A 46 2.18 22.51 -1.19
C ALA A 46 1.74 21.05 -0.89
N LEU A 47 2.07 20.11 -1.78
CA LEU A 47 1.73 18.70 -1.61
C LEU A 47 2.56 18.06 -0.49
N ILE A 48 3.85 18.39 -0.41
CA ILE A 48 4.75 17.91 0.65
C ILE A 48 4.25 18.40 2.01
N LEU A 49 3.91 19.69 2.12
CA LEU A 49 3.43 20.29 3.36
C LEU A 49 2.09 19.66 3.80
N ALA A 50 1.18 19.42 2.84
CA ALA A 50 -0.06 18.72 3.11
C ALA A 50 0.16 17.29 3.61
N ALA A 51 1.13 16.57 3.04
CA ALA A 51 1.47 15.20 3.44
C ALA A 51 2.08 15.14 4.84
N VAL A 52 3.04 16.03 5.16
CA VAL A 52 3.68 16.09 6.49
C VAL A 52 2.64 16.32 7.59
N VAL A 53 1.71 17.27 7.39
CA VAL A 53 0.66 17.56 8.37
C VAL A 53 -0.32 16.39 8.51
N ASP A 54 -0.67 15.71 7.41
CA ASP A 54 -1.54 14.54 7.43
C ASP A 54 -0.92 13.37 8.20
N MET A 55 0.35 13.06 7.91
CA MET A 55 1.11 12.02 8.58
C MET A 55 1.27 12.31 10.06
N PHE A 56 1.54 13.57 10.43
CA PHE A 56 1.55 13.99 11.83
C PHE A 56 0.19 13.79 12.51
N GLY A 57 -0.91 14.10 11.83
CA GLY A 57 -2.26 13.83 12.34
C GLY A 57 -2.50 12.35 12.65
N MET A 58 -2.05 11.47 11.76
CA MET A 58 -2.12 10.03 11.96
C MET A 58 -1.19 9.55 13.07
N TYR A 59 0.05 10.06 13.12
CA TYR A 59 0.97 9.81 14.23
C TYR A 59 0.30 10.13 15.57
N LEU A 60 -0.32 11.29 15.74
CA LEU A 60 -1.04 11.63 16.97
C LEU A 60 -2.21 10.68 17.28
N ALA A 61 -2.90 10.17 16.27
CA ALA A 61 -4.03 9.27 16.44
C ALA A 61 -3.63 7.85 16.88
N PHE A 62 -2.42 7.42 16.54
CA PHE A 62 -1.91 6.07 16.83
C PHE A 62 -0.86 6.02 17.92
N ASN A 63 -0.12 7.11 18.16
CA ASN A 63 1.00 7.07 19.08
C ASN A 63 0.52 6.89 20.52
N GLU A 64 0.97 5.81 21.14
CA GLU A 64 0.70 5.49 22.53
C GLU A 64 1.75 6.20 23.40
N GLY A 65 1.32 7.24 24.10
CA GLY A 65 2.16 7.88 25.10
C GLY A 65 2.27 6.99 26.36
N ARG A 66 3.03 7.45 27.36
CA ARG A 66 3.14 6.77 28.67
C ARG A 66 1.80 6.54 29.39
N LYS A 67 0.74 7.24 28.97
CA LYS A 67 -0.63 7.15 29.51
C LYS A 67 -1.61 6.50 28.53
N GLY A 68 -1.11 5.81 27.51
CA GLY A 68 -1.90 5.27 26.41
C GLY A 68 -2.16 6.29 25.30
N GLN A 69 -3.19 6.00 24.49
CA GLN A 69 -3.54 6.79 23.30
C GLN A 69 -4.06 8.19 23.65
N LEU A 70 -3.74 9.18 22.81
CA LEU A 70 -4.24 10.54 22.98
C LEU A 70 -5.76 10.62 22.76
N ALA A 71 -6.48 11.28 23.68
CA ALA A 71 -7.91 11.58 23.52
C ALA A 71 -8.17 12.41 22.24
N ARG A 72 -9.33 12.23 21.58
CA ARG A 72 -9.67 12.92 20.31
C ARG A 72 -9.45 14.43 20.37
N HIS A 73 -9.91 15.08 21.44
CA HIS A 73 -9.75 16.52 21.59
C HIS A 73 -8.27 16.95 21.63
N SER A 74 -7.40 16.14 22.25
CA SER A 74 -5.96 16.40 22.28
C SER A 74 -5.35 16.25 20.88
N VAL A 75 -5.66 15.17 20.17
CA VAL A 75 -5.19 14.94 18.78
C VAL A 75 -5.55 16.13 17.88
N LEU A 76 -6.81 16.55 17.91
CA LEU A 76 -7.28 17.66 17.07
C LEU A 76 -6.66 19.00 17.46
N GLN A 77 -6.40 19.22 18.75
CA GLN A 77 -5.73 20.42 19.22
C GLN A 77 -4.27 20.47 18.74
N TYR A 78 -3.52 19.39 18.92
CA TYR A 78 -2.13 19.29 18.44
C TYR A 78 -2.05 19.45 16.91
N TYR A 79 -2.91 18.75 16.17
CA TYR A 79 -3.01 18.87 14.71
C TYR A 79 -3.26 20.32 14.29
N ARG A 80 -4.26 20.99 14.89
CA ARG A 80 -4.62 22.36 14.55
C ARG A 80 -3.47 23.33 14.83
N GLN A 81 -2.81 23.19 15.97
CA GLN A 81 -1.71 24.07 16.36
C GLN A 81 -0.47 23.86 15.48
N ALA A 82 -0.10 22.61 15.19
CA ALA A 82 1.02 22.29 14.30
C ALA A 82 0.76 22.77 12.86
N LYS A 83 -0.45 22.53 12.34
CA LYS A 83 -0.90 23.05 11.04
C LYS A 83 -0.73 24.56 10.95
N ASN A 84 -1.28 25.29 11.93
CA ASN A 84 -1.22 26.75 11.94
C ASN A 84 0.22 27.26 12.10
N TRP A 85 1.04 26.59 12.91
CA TRP A 85 2.45 26.92 13.06
C TRP A 85 3.23 26.75 11.76
N LEU A 86 3.02 25.65 11.04
CA LEU A 86 3.64 25.40 9.73
C LEU A 86 3.20 26.40 8.67
N LEU A 87 1.90 26.70 8.59
CA LEU A 87 1.37 27.71 7.66
C LEU A 87 1.90 29.12 7.94
N GLU A 88 2.35 29.39 9.16
CA GLU A 88 3.03 30.65 9.47
C GLU A 88 4.53 30.64 9.13
N LYS A 89 5.16 29.46 9.10
CA LYS A 89 6.54 29.30 8.62
C LYS A 89 6.62 29.39 7.10
N PHE A 90 5.60 28.91 6.40
CA PHE A 90 5.53 28.90 4.93
C PHE A 90 4.25 29.59 4.43
N PRO A 91 4.11 30.91 4.67
CA PRO A 91 2.88 31.64 4.34
C PRO A 91 2.54 31.61 2.84
N GLN A 92 3.55 31.49 1.96
CA GLN A 92 3.38 31.42 0.51
C GLN A 92 2.52 30.24 0.04
N HIS A 93 2.51 29.13 0.80
CA HIS A 93 1.78 27.91 0.43
C HIS A 93 0.35 27.88 1.00
N ARG A 94 0.00 28.83 1.86
CA ARG A 94 -1.24 28.79 2.65
C ARG A 94 -2.49 28.71 1.79
N ALA A 95 -2.64 29.61 0.82
CA ALA A 95 -3.83 29.69 -0.02
C ALA A 95 -4.05 28.37 -0.81
N ALA A 96 -2.98 27.71 -1.23
CA ALA A 96 -3.05 26.47 -2.01
C ALA A 96 -3.50 25.26 -1.17
N ILE A 97 -3.20 25.22 0.13
CA ILE A 97 -3.35 23.99 0.93
C ILE A 97 -4.35 24.09 2.07
N GLU A 98 -4.83 25.28 2.44
CA GLU A 98 -5.70 25.48 3.61
C GLU A 98 -6.99 24.65 3.51
N LYS A 99 -7.61 24.59 2.33
CA LYS A 99 -8.79 23.74 2.06
C LYS A 99 -8.47 22.25 2.19
N THR A 100 -7.34 21.80 1.63
CA THR A 100 -6.89 20.41 1.69
C THR A 100 -6.65 19.97 3.13
N LEU A 101 -5.97 20.80 3.92
CA LEU A 101 -5.68 20.53 5.32
C LEU A 101 -6.94 20.57 6.20
N LEU A 102 -7.92 21.41 5.86
CA LEU A 102 -9.23 21.40 6.54
C LEU A 102 -9.94 20.06 6.33
N THR A 103 -10.01 19.57 5.08
CA THR A 103 -10.61 18.27 4.75
C THR A 103 -9.90 17.13 5.47
N LYS A 104 -8.56 17.14 5.48
CA LYS A 104 -7.76 16.13 6.20
C LYS A 104 -8.02 16.15 7.71
N GLY A 105 -8.14 17.34 8.31
CA GLY A 105 -8.54 17.49 9.71
C GLY A 105 -9.92 16.90 10.02
N GLN A 106 -10.91 17.07 9.14
CA GLN A 106 -12.24 16.46 9.29
C GLN A 106 -12.21 14.93 9.15
N VAL A 107 -11.35 14.39 8.29
CA VAL A 107 -11.13 12.94 8.16
C VAL A 107 -10.50 12.40 9.45
N LEU A 108 -9.49 13.09 9.98
CA LEU A 108 -8.84 12.75 11.24
C LEU A 108 -9.82 12.76 12.42
N GLU A 109 -10.72 13.73 12.48
CA GLU A 109 -11.75 13.80 13.51
C GLU A 109 -12.74 12.62 13.43
N ARG A 110 -13.27 12.32 12.23
CA ARG A 110 -14.13 11.15 12.00
C ARG A 110 -13.42 9.85 12.36
N TYR A 111 -12.14 9.77 12.06
CA TYR A 111 -11.30 8.65 12.42
C TYR A 111 -11.20 8.47 13.94
N CYS A 112 -10.89 9.54 14.67
CA CYS A 112 -10.82 9.50 16.13
C CYS A 112 -12.16 9.13 16.77
N MET A 113 -13.29 9.59 16.22
CA MET A 113 -14.62 9.19 16.69
C MET A 113 -14.86 7.68 16.55
N LYS A 114 -14.50 7.10 15.39
CA LYS A 114 -14.63 5.64 15.17
C LYS A 114 -13.72 4.82 16.09
N ARG A 115 -12.55 5.36 16.44
CA ARG A 115 -11.63 4.76 17.40
C ARG A 115 -12.23 4.74 18.80
N GLU A 116 -12.81 5.86 19.25
CA GLU A 116 -13.45 5.99 20.57
C GLU A 116 -14.70 5.13 20.72
N SER A 117 -15.51 4.98 19.66
CA SER A 117 -16.73 4.18 19.70
C SER A 117 -16.50 2.66 19.61
N GLY A 118 -15.26 2.20 19.46
CA GLY A 118 -14.96 0.79 19.20
C GLY A 118 -15.49 0.28 17.86
N ALA A 119 -16.08 1.14 17.01
CA ALA A 119 -16.54 0.83 15.65
C ALA A 119 -15.37 0.67 14.66
N PHE A 120 -14.14 0.67 15.18
CA PHE A 120 -12.99 0.14 14.48
C PHE A 120 -13.25 -1.35 14.22
N VAL A 121 -13.54 -1.69 12.95
CA VAL A 121 -13.50 -3.09 12.51
C VAL A 121 -12.19 -3.66 13.03
N ASN A 122 -12.27 -4.72 13.86
CA ASN A 122 -11.10 -5.43 14.40
C ASN A 122 -10.07 -5.57 13.28
N LYS A 123 -9.06 -4.70 13.28
CA LYS A 123 -8.05 -4.73 12.22
C LYS A 123 -7.27 -6.01 12.44
N ALA A 124 -7.08 -6.78 11.37
CA ALA A 124 -6.15 -7.88 11.42
C ALA A 124 -4.80 -7.35 11.97
N PRO A 125 -4.13 -8.12 12.84
CA PRO A 125 -2.83 -7.72 13.37
C PRO A 125 -1.87 -7.43 12.22
N ALA A 126 -1.06 -6.39 12.35
CA ALA A 126 -0.11 -6.02 11.29
C ALA A 126 0.97 -7.09 11.15
N CYS A 127 1.28 -7.49 9.91
CA CYS A 127 2.43 -8.35 9.63
C CYS A 127 3.72 -7.54 9.84
N THR A 128 4.49 -7.87 10.87
CA THR A 128 5.78 -7.22 11.16
C THR A 128 6.88 -7.78 10.26
N LYS A 129 7.97 -7.02 10.01
CA LYS A 129 9.16 -7.54 9.30
C LYS A 129 9.71 -8.79 9.97
N LYS A 130 9.67 -8.84 11.29
CA LYS A 130 10.06 -10.01 12.09
C LYS A 130 9.16 -11.22 11.79
N ALA A 131 7.84 -11.05 11.85
CA ALA A 131 6.90 -12.13 11.54
C ALA A 131 7.05 -12.61 10.09
N LEU A 132 7.22 -11.67 9.15
CA LEU A 132 7.49 -11.98 7.74
C LEU A 132 8.77 -12.82 7.58
N LYS A 133 9.87 -12.40 8.21
CA LYS A 133 11.14 -13.13 8.20
C LYS A 133 10.98 -14.54 8.75
N GLN A 134 10.34 -14.69 9.91
CA GLN A 134 10.10 -16.01 10.52
C GLN A 134 9.33 -16.94 9.58
N MET A 135 8.30 -16.43 8.91
CA MET A 135 7.52 -17.22 7.93
C MET A 135 8.38 -17.65 6.74
N ILE A 136 9.23 -16.77 6.22
CA ILE A 136 10.06 -17.08 5.05
C ILE A 136 11.19 -18.05 5.42
N GLU A 137 11.82 -17.86 6.58
CA GLU A 137 12.85 -18.78 7.11
C GLU A 137 12.27 -20.20 7.31
N TYR A 138 11.06 -20.27 7.88
CA TYR A 138 10.34 -21.54 7.99
C TYR A 138 10.07 -22.17 6.62
N LEU A 139 9.63 -21.39 5.64
CA LEU A 139 9.38 -21.89 4.28
C LEU A 139 10.67 -22.41 3.63
N TYR A 140 11.78 -21.67 3.70
CA TYR A 140 13.05 -22.13 3.13
C TYR A 140 13.62 -23.36 3.83
N SER A 141 13.51 -23.44 5.16
CA SER A 141 14.03 -24.59 5.92
C SER A 141 13.20 -25.87 5.74
N THR A 142 11.94 -25.75 5.30
CA THR A 142 11.01 -26.88 5.15
C THR A 142 10.55 -27.10 3.71
N ALA A 143 11.11 -26.36 2.75
CA ALA A 143 10.70 -26.44 1.36
C ALA A 143 10.98 -27.82 0.75
N VAL A 144 9.95 -28.43 0.19
CA VAL A 144 10.03 -29.72 -0.53
C VAL A 144 9.59 -29.58 -1.98
N THR A 145 8.76 -28.57 -2.27
CA THR A 145 8.13 -28.36 -3.56
C THR A 145 8.37 -26.95 -4.08
N SER A 146 8.18 -26.76 -5.39
CA SER A 146 8.22 -25.42 -6.00
C SER A 146 7.17 -24.47 -5.44
N ALA A 147 6.05 -24.99 -4.94
CA ALA A 147 5.00 -24.20 -4.31
C ALA A 147 5.48 -23.53 -3.02
N ASP A 148 6.41 -24.13 -2.27
CA ASP A 148 6.92 -23.57 -1.01
C ASP A 148 7.75 -22.29 -1.27
N TYR A 149 8.60 -22.32 -2.30
CA TYR A 149 9.36 -21.15 -2.74
C TYR A 149 8.47 -20.07 -3.36
N GLN A 150 7.43 -20.48 -4.08
CA GLN A 150 6.44 -19.55 -4.63
C GLN A 150 5.58 -18.90 -3.53
N ASP A 151 5.24 -19.63 -2.46
CA ASP A 151 4.59 -19.08 -1.27
C ASP A 151 5.54 -18.10 -0.56
N ALA A 152 6.83 -18.38 -0.45
CA ALA A 152 7.79 -17.43 0.12
C ALA A 152 7.83 -16.11 -0.68
N ALA A 153 7.88 -16.19 -2.01
CA ALA A 153 7.80 -15.03 -2.89
C ALA A 153 6.47 -14.27 -2.75
N LEU A 154 5.35 -14.99 -2.60
CA LEU A 154 4.04 -14.39 -2.34
C LEU A 154 4.04 -13.57 -1.04
N HIS A 155 4.54 -14.13 0.08
CA HIS A 155 4.58 -13.44 1.36
C HIS A 155 5.50 -12.22 1.32
N CYS A 156 6.69 -12.32 0.69
CA CYS A 156 7.57 -11.17 0.46
C CYS A 156 6.85 -10.08 -0.32
N LEU A 157 6.34 -10.40 -1.51
CA LEU A 157 5.69 -9.42 -2.38
C LEU A 157 4.48 -8.78 -1.73
N LEU A 158 3.66 -9.52 -0.95
CA LEU A 158 2.57 -8.95 -0.17
C LEU A 158 3.06 -7.95 0.88
N GLY A 159 4.20 -8.22 1.52
CA GLY A 159 4.90 -7.31 2.43
C GLY A 159 5.27 -5.98 1.77
N TYR A 160 5.87 -6.01 0.58
CA TYR A 160 6.30 -4.82 -0.16
C TYR A 160 5.16 -4.11 -0.93
N LEU A 161 4.11 -4.84 -1.33
CA LEU A 161 2.98 -4.31 -2.08
C LEU A 161 1.82 -3.82 -1.20
N PHE A 162 1.93 -3.96 0.12
CA PHE A 162 0.91 -3.56 1.10
C PHE A 162 -0.49 -4.15 0.79
N GLU A 163 -0.55 -5.46 0.57
CA GLU A 163 -1.81 -6.21 0.31
C GLU A 163 -2.52 -5.89 -1.01
N ARG A 164 -1.79 -5.42 -2.02
CA ARG A 164 -2.27 -5.43 -3.41
C ARG A 164 -2.26 -6.85 -3.99
N ALA A 165 -2.85 -7.80 -3.27
CA ALA A 165 -2.87 -9.22 -3.62
C ALA A 165 -3.56 -9.46 -4.98
N SER A 166 -4.62 -8.72 -5.29
CA SER A 166 -5.27 -8.77 -6.61
C SER A 166 -4.35 -8.33 -7.75
N ASP A 167 -3.41 -7.42 -7.50
CA ASP A 167 -2.48 -6.98 -8.54
C ASP A 167 -1.43 -8.07 -8.80
N LEU A 168 -1.15 -8.95 -7.83
CA LEU A 168 -0.24 -10.09 -7.98
C LEU A 168 -0.74 -11.15 -8.97
N THR A 169 -2.06 -11.34 -9.09
CA THR A 169 -2.61 -12.34 -10.03
C THR A 169 -2.40 -11.96 -11.49
N LEU A 170 -2.07 -10.69 -11.76
CA LEU A 170 -1.78 -10.18 -13.11
C LEU A 170 -0.28 -10.02 -13.37
N LEU A 171 0.58 -10.28 -12.38
CA LEU A 171 2.03 -10.15 -12.57
C LEU A 171 2.59 -11.26 -13.46
N ARG A 172 3.21 -10.85 -14.55
CA ARG A 172 3.96 -11.68 -15.48
C ARG A 172 5.45 -11.44 -15.34
N LYS A 173 6.27 -12.37 -15.83
CA LYS A 173 7.73 -12.23 -15.85
C LYS A 173 8.18 -10.98 -16.63
N ALA A 174 7.46 -10.64 -17.71
CA ALA A 174 7.70 -9.44 -18.51
C ALA A 174 7.46 -8.11 -17.76
N ASN A 175 6.82 -8.15 -16.58
CA ASN A 175 6.63 -6.99 -15.73
C ASN A 175 7.88 -6.63 -14.90
N LEU A 176 8.87 -7.53 -14.84
CA LEU A 176 10.16 -7.29 -14.19
C LEU A 176 11.10 -6.59 -15.17
N SER A 177 11.83 -5.59 -14.68
CA SER A 177 12.90 -4.94 -15.42
C SER A 177 14.00 -4.47 -14.47
N VAL A 178 15.20 -4.27 -15.00
CA VAL A 178 16.33 -3.70 -14.27
C VAL A 178 16.58 -2.31 -14.83
N GLY A 179 16.59 -1.30 -13.96
CA GLY A 179 16.92 0.07 -14.35
C GLY A 179 18.38 0.40 -14.02
N THR A 180 18.72 1.69 -14.09
CA THR A 180 20.06 2.17 -13.74
C THR A 180 20.32 2.01 -12.24
N GLY A 181 21.56 1.63 -11.87
CA GLY A 181 21.98 1.47 -10.47
C GLY A 181 21.47 0.19 -9.80
N ASP A 182 21.29 -0.89 -10.56
CA ASP A 182 20.89 -2.23 -10.07
C ASP A 182 19.54 -2.25 -9.31
N ILE A 183 18.68 -1.27 -9.59
CA ILE A 183 17.32 -1.20 -9.05
C ILE A 183 16.41 -2.08 -9.92
N PHE A 184 15.76 -3.05 -9.28
CA PHE A 184 14.76 -3.89 -9.94
C PHE A 184 13.40 -3.21 -9.87
N PHE A 185 12.68 -3.19 -10.98
CA PHE A 185 11.35 -2.60 -11.09
C PHE A 185 10.31 -3.66 -11.44
N VAL A 186 9.20 -3.64 -10.72
CA VAL A 186 7.98 -4.38 -11.04
C VAL A 186 6.94 -3.38 -11.53
N ARG A 187 6.57 -3.44 -12.82
CA ARG A 187 5.53 -2.60 -13.42
C ARG A 187 4.23 -3.36 -13.57
N PHE A 188 3.14 -2.88 -13.00
CA PHE A 188 1.84 -3.57 -13.07
C PHE A 188 0.69 -2.60 -13.27
N ILE A 189 -0.42 -3.12 -13.79
CA ILE A 189 -1.67 -2.38 -13.90
C ILE A 189 -2.49 -2.69 -12.65
N ARG A 190 -2.93 -1.64 -11.97
CA ARG A 190 -3.76 -1.79 -10.78
C ARG A 190 -5.15 -2.25 -11.18
N VAL A 191 -5.60 -3.39 -10.64
CA VAL A 191 -6.90 -3.99 -11.00
C VAL A 191 -8.06 -3.02 -10.76
N LYS A 192 -8.00 -2.22 -9.68
CA LYS A 192 -9.09 -1.33 -9.28
C LYS A 192 -9.14 0.02 -10.02
N THR A 193 -8.01 0.51 -10.52
CA THR A 193 -7.94 1.85 -11.13
C THR A 193 -7.53 1.81 -12.58
N SER A 194 -7.14 0.64 -13.11
CA SER A 194 -6.55 0.46 -14.44
C SER A 194 -5.32 1.34 -14.69
N GLU A 195 -4.72 1.91 -13.64
CA GLU A 195 -3.52 2.74 -13.73
C GLU A 195 -2.27 1.87 -13.73
N LYS A 196 -1.32 2.19 -14.61
CA LYS A 196 0.04 1.66 -14.53
C LYS A 196 0.73 2.20 -13.29
N GLN A 197 1.33 1.31 -12.52
CA GLN A 197 2.12 1.61 -11.33
C GLN A 197 3.44 0.84 -11.37
N GLY A 198 4.46 1.40 -10.72
CA GLY A 198 5.75 0.77 -10.52
C GLY A 198 6.04 0.52 -9.04
N LEU A 199 6.75 -0.57 -8.75
CA LEU A 199 7.39 -0.84 -7.47
C LEU A 199 8.89 -1.03 -7.72
N SER A 200 9.72 -0.26 -7.01
CA SER A 200 11.16 -0.46 -6.97
C SER A 200 11.50 -1.45 -5.86
N LEU A 201 12.17 -2.54 -6.20
CA LEU A 201 12.68 -3.55 -5.28
C LEU A 201 14.20 -3.35 -5.14
N CYS A 202 14.63 -3.02 -3.92
CA CYS A 202 16.04 -2.98 -3.59
C CYS A 202 16.43 -4.31 -2.91
N PRO A 203 17.67 -4.77 -3.09
CA PRO A 203 18.23 -5.81 -2.23
C PRO A 203 18.09 -5.37 -0.76
N ASP A 204 17.57 -6.26 0.09
CA ASP A 204 17.57 -6.06 1.54
C ASP A 204 18.87 -6.62 2.11
N ASP A 205 19.44 -5.98 3.14
CA ASP A 205 20.61 -6.49 3.86
C ASP A 205 20.30 -7.85 4.51
N ASP A 206 19.02 -8.07 4.86
CA ASP A 206 18.50 -9.36 5.30
C ASP A 206 18.07 -10.22 4.12
N PHE A 207 18.98 -11.09 3.66
CA PHE A 207 18.74 -12.01 2.55
C PHE A 207 17.49 -12.88 2.75
N VAL A 208 17.12 -13.22 3.98
CA VAL A 208 16.00 -14.14 4.25
C VAL A 208 14.67 -13.54 3.80
N ALA A 209 14.43 -12.26 4.08
CA ALA A 209 13.20 -11.57 3.68
C ALA A 209 13.34 -10.76 2.38
N CYS A 210 14.48 -10.89 1.68
CA CYS A 210 14.78 -10.14 0.48
C CYS A 210 13.82 -10.54 -0.66
N PRO A 211 13.06 -9.59 -1.24
CA PRO A 211 12.08 -9.90 -2.28
C PRO A 211 12.75 -10.39 -3.56
N LEU A 212 13.96 -9.93 -3.86
CA LEU A 212 14.72 -10.37 -5.03
C LEU A 212 15.14 -11.83 -4.92
N LEU A 213 15.65 -12.25 -3.74
CA LEU A 213 15.99 -13.64 -3.50
C LEU A 213 14.74 -14.52 -3.60
N ALA A 214 13.64 -14.10 -2.97
CA ALA A 214 12.40 -14.87 -3.00
C ALA A 214 11.86 -15.04 -4.43
N ILE A 215 11.85 -13.98 -5.24
CA ILE A 215 11.46 -14.06 -6.66
C ILE A 215 12.41 -14.99 -7.43
N ALA A 216 13.73 -14.87 -7.24
CA ALA A 216 14.70 -15.70 -7.93
C ALA A 216 14.52 -17.19 -7.62
N LEU A 217 14.35 -17.54 -6.34
CA LEU A 217 14.10 -18.92 -5.91
C LEU A 217 12.75 -19.46 -6.43
N ALA A 218 11.71 -18.63 -6.41
CA ALA A 218 10.42 -19.01 -6.99
C ALA A 218 10.55 -19.28 -8.50
N LEU A 219 11.25 -18.43 -9.25
CA LEU A 219 11.47 -18.61 -10.68
C LEU A 219 12.32 -19.85 -11.01
N ASN A 220 13.41 -20.07 -10.27
CA ASN A 220 14.32 -21.20 -10.50
C ASN A 220 13.67 -22.56 -10.21
N THR A 221 12.67 -22.59 -9.34
CA THR A 221 11.98 -23.82 -8.96
C THR A 221 10.71 -24.07 -9.76
N GLN A 222 10.32 -23.16 -10.67
CA GLN A 222 9.18 -23.38 -11.56
C GLN A 222 9.47 -24.53 -12.52
N SER A 223 8.69 -25.60 -12.40
CA SER A 223 8.79 -26.81 -13.21
C SER A 223 8.14 -26.70 -14.60
N SER A 224 7.42 -25.59 -14.89
CA SER A 224 6.69 -25.40 -16.15
C SER A 224 6.97 -24.03 -16.78
N GLN A 225 6.97 -23.98 -18.11
CA GLN A 225 7.08 -22.75 -18.87
C GLN A 225 5.77 -21.97 -18.76
N THR A 226 5.86 -20.82 -18.10
CA THR A 226 4.73 -19.98 -17.72
C THR A 226 5.11 -18.52 -17.84
N ALA A 227 4.16 -17.70 -18.28
CA ALA A 227 4.30 -16.25 -18.32
C ALA A 227 4.07 -15.62 -16.94
N ALA A 228 3.31 -16.27 -16.05
CA ALA A 228 3.01 -15.74 -14.72
C ALA A 228 4.26 -15.70 -13.84
N LEU A 229 4.35 -14.69 -12.98
CA LEU A 229 5.42 -14.59 -12.00
C LEU A 229 5.24 -15.66 -10.90
N LEU A 230 4.00 -15.88 -10.48
CA LEU A 230 3.57 -16.81 -9.43
C LEU A 230 2.45 -17.70 -9.99
N ASN A 231 2.78 -18.95 -10.34
CA ASN A 231 1.87 -19.86 -11.05
C ASN A 231 0.81 -20.48 -10.15
N GLN A 232 1.06 -20.48 -8.84
CA GLN A 232 0.17 -21.05 -7.85
C GLN A 232 -1.05 -20.15 -7.56
N LEU A 233 -1.04 -18.92 -8.06
CA LEU A 233 -2.14 -17.98 -7.87
C LEU A 233 -3.30 -18.29 -8.83
N PRO A 234 -4.55 -18.09 -8.40
CA PRO A 234 -5.70 -18.20 -9.30
C PRO A 234 -5.54 -17.24 -10.47
N GLU A 235 -5.72 -17.74 -11.70
CA GLU A 235 -5.84 -16.86 -12.85
C GLU A 235 -7.05 -15.96 -12.65
N HIS A 236 -6.81 -14.65 -12.67
CA HIS A 236 -7.91 -13.72 -12.80
C HIS A 236 -8.46 -13.95 -14.20
N GLN A 237 -9.62 -14.61 -14.32
CA GLN A 237 -10.46 -14.45 -15.50
C GLN A 237 -10.76 -12.96 -15.55
N ALA A 238 -9.97 -12.21 -16.32
CA ALA A 238 -10.51 -11.02 -16.93
C ALA A 238 -11.81 -11.53 -17.56
N GLN A 239 -12.96 -11.04 -17.09
CA GLN A 239 -14.15 -11.16 -17.88
C GLN A 239 -13.78 -10.52 -19.21
N SER A 240 -13.35 -11.33 -20.17
CA SER A 240 -13.40 -10.99 -21.57
C SER A 240 -14.89 -10.91 -21.86
N GLN A 241 -15.52 -9.82 -21.43
CA GLN A 241 -16.67 -9.30 -22.14
C GLN A 241 -16.14 -8.81 -23.48
N THR A 242 -15.81 -9.73 -24.38
CA THR A 242 -16.01 -9.50 -25.80
C THR A 242 -17.50 -9.57 -26.05
N SER A 243 -18.27 -8.67 -25.41
CA SER A 243 -19.51 -8.21 -26.02
C SER A 243 -19.08 -7.13 -26.99
N LEU A 244 -19.32 -7.34 -28.27
CA LEU A 244 -19.13 -6.33 -29.30
C LEU A 244 -19.81 -5.03 -28.84
N THR A 245 -19.02 -4.06 -28.39
CA THR A 245 -19.52 -2.71 -28.10
C THR A 245 -19.60 -1.94 -29.41
N PRO A 246 -20.53 -0.97 -29.57
CA PRO A 246 -20.83 -0.29 -30.85
C PRO A 246 -19.71 0.61 -31.41
N THR A 247 -18.48 0.44 -30.95
CA THR A 247 -17.34 1.33 -31.21
C THR A 247 -16.20 0.64 -31.96
N THR A 248 -16.35 -0.61 -32.39
CA THR A 248 -15.38 -1.23 -33.31
C THR A 248 -15.55 -0.61 -34.71
N PRO A 249 -14.55 0.10 -35.25
CA PRO A 249 -14.66 0.71 -36.57
C PRO A 249 -14.81 -0.37 -37.63
N LEU A 250 -15.74 -0.17 -38.58
CA LEU A 250 -16.13 -1.13 -39.62
C LEU A 250 -14.94 -1.65 -40.46
N ILE A 251 -13.83 -0.92 -40.47
CA ILE A 251 -12.63 -1.23 -41.25
C ILE A 251 -11.88 -2.46 -40.70
N ASP A 252 -11.85 -2.65 -39.38
CA ASP A 252 -11.18 -3.80 -38.75
C ASP A 252 -11.95 -5.12 -38.98
N LEU A 253 -13.27 -5.02 -39.21
CA LEU A 253 -14.14 -6.16 -39.55
C LEU A 253 -13.99 -6.63 -41.01
N ILE A 254 -13.50 -5.76 -41.89
CA ILE A 254 -13.31 -6.06 -43.32
C ILE A 254 -11.93 -6.67 -43.56
N ASP A 255 -10.91 -6.22 -42.82
CA ASP A 255 -9.53 -6.70 -43.02
C ASP A 255 -9.30 -8.12 -42.44
N HIS A 256 -10.10 -8.56 -41.46
CA HIS A 256 -9.96 -9.86 -40.79
C HIS A 256 -11.30 -10.62 -40.63
N PRO A 257 -11.87 -11.17 -41.72
CA PRO A 257 -13.18 -11.84 -41.71
C PRO A 257 -13.22 -13.20 -40.99
N GLU A 258 -12.07 -13.75 -40.60
CA GLU A 258 -11.94 -15.09 -40.00
C GLU A 258 -12.25 -15.13 -38.48
N ASP A 259 -12.29 -13.96 -37.81
CA ASP A 259 -12.39 -13.84 -36.35
C ASP A 259 -13.82 -13.59 -35.82
N VAL A 260 -14.85 -13.83 -36.63
CA VAL A 260 -16.26 -13.72 -36.18
C VAL A 260 -16.75 -15.09 -35.68
N PRO A 261 -17.03 -15.28 -34.37
CA PRO A 261 -17.59 -16.52 -33.87
C PRO A 261 -19.03 -16.70 -34.37
N ASP A 262 -19.32 -17.93 -34.82
CA ASP A 262 -20.62 -18.37 -35.36
C ASP A 262 -21.76 -18.10 -34.35
N LEU A 263 -22.82 -17.42 -34.80
CA LEU A 263 -23.98 -17.06 -33.99
C LEU A 263 -24.81 -18.32 -33.66
N GLN A 264 -24.48 -19.03 -32.58
CA GLN A 264 -25.39 -20.00 -31.99
C GLN A 264 -26.18 -19.38 -30.81
N ALA A 265 -27.50 -19.47 -30.95
CA ALA A 265 -28.51 -18.97 -30.02
C ALA A 265 -28.34 -19.52 -28.57
N PRO A 266 -28.78 -18.75 -27.56
CA PRO A 266 -28.54 -19.10 -26.16
C PRO A 266 -29.28 -20.38 -25.77
N LYS A 267 -28.54 -21.40 -25.30
CA LYS A 267 -29.13 -22.54 -24.60
C LYS A 267 -29.64 -22.07 -23.23
N SER A 268 -30.93 -22.21 -23.01
CA SER A 268 -31.58 -22.03 -21.71
C SER A 268 -30.97 -22.99 -20.68
N CYS A 269 -30.30 -22.46 -19.66
CA CYS A 269 -29.82 -23.26 -18.52
C CYS A 269 -30.94 -23.43 -17.50
N SER A 270 -31.30 -24.69 -17.23
CA SER A 270 -32.10 -25.11 -16.08
C SER A 270 -31.28 -25.05 -14.78
N PRO A 271 -31.92 -24.99 -13.59
CA PRO A 271 -31.28 -24.58 -12.33
C PRO A 271 -30.35 -25.62 -11.66
N GLU A 272 -29.93 -26.69 -12.35
CA GLU A 272 -29.27 -27.84 -11.72
C GLU A 272 -27.75 -27.94 -11.96
N ASP A 273 -27.13 -26.96 -12.63
CA ASP A 273 -25.67 -26.95 -12.93
C ASP A 273 -24.84 -25.97 -12.06
N GLU A 274 -25.36 -25.45 -10.94
CA GLU A 274 -24.59 -24.62 -9.98
C GLU A 274 -23.71 -25.45 -9.00
N GLN A 275 -23.06 -26.50 -9.50
CA GLN A 275 -22.03 -27.22 -8.74
C GLN A 275 -20.78 -27.46 -9.57
N THR A 276 -20.25 -26.39 -10.14
CA THR A 276 -18.86 -26.33 -10.61
C THR A 276 -18.02 -25.51 -9.62
N HIS A 277 -17.00 -26.15 -9.06
CA HIS A 277 -16.07 -25.60 -8.07
C HIS A 277 -15.49 -24.25 -8.52
N SER A 278 -15.99 -23.15 -7.96
CA SER A 278 -15.36 -21.84 -8.08
C SER A 278 -13.97 -21.90 -7.42
N SER A 279 -12.91 -21.73 -8.21
CA SER A 279 -11.54 -21.61 -7.72
C SER A 279 -11.46 -20.52 -6.63
N PRO A 280 -10.85 -20.79 -5.46
CA PRO A 280 -10.82 -19.82 -4.38
C PRO A 280 -10.11 -18.54 -4.83
N GLY A 281 -10.75 -17.37 -4.65
CA GLY A 281 -10.14 -16.09 -4.98
C GLY A 281 -8.83 -15.82 -4.22
N ILE A 282 -8.01 -14.89 -4.72
CA ILE A 282 -6.66 -14.61 -4.21
C ILE A 282 -6.57 -14.43 -2.69
N HIS A 283 -7.53 -13.77 -2.06
CA HIS A 283 -7.55 -13.59 -0.61
C HIS A 283 -7.75 -14.90 0.16
N SER A 284 -8.54 -15.82 -0.37
CA SER A 284 -8.71 -17.16 0.18
C SER A 284 -7.41 -17.97 0.07
N TYR A 285 -6.74 -17.87 -1.09
CA TYR A 285 -5.42 -18.48 -1.28
C TYR A 285 -4.40 -17.97 -0.25
N VAL A 286 -4.28 -16.65 -0.12
CA VAL A 286 -3.34 -16.01 0.83
C VAL A 286 -3.65 -16.44 2.27
N ASN A 287 -4.91 -16.44 2.70
CA ASN A 287 -5.29 -16.89 4.04
C ASN A 287 -4.91 -18.35 4.28
N ARG A 288 -5.14 -19.23 3.29
CA ARG A 288 -4.73 -20.64 3.38
C ARG A 288 -3.21 -20.80 3.48
N ALA A 289 -2.45 -20.00 2.72
CA ALA A 289 -0.99 -20.01 2.80
C ALA A 289 -0.51 -19.57 4.20
N LEU A 290 -1.10 -18.50 4.75
CA LEU A 290 -0.81 -18.01 6.10
C LEU A 290 -1.15 -19.03 7.18
N ASP A 291 -2.33 -19.66 7.12
CA ASP A 291 -2.77 -20.67 8.09
C ASP A 291 -1.82 -21.89 8.15
N ARG A 292 -1.20 -22.24 7.01
CA ARG A 292 -0.21 -23.33 6.94
C ARG A 292 1.14 -22.95 7.56
N VAL A 293 1.54 -21.69 7.47
CA VAL A 293 2.92 -21.24 7.74
C VAL A 293 3.04 -20.52 9.08
N ALA A 294 2.19 -19.53 9.37
CA ALA A 294 2.39 -18.57 10.45
C ALA A 294 2.60 -19.23 11.83
N LYS A 295 1.69 -20.15 12.21
CA LYS A 295 1.78 -20.84 13.50
C LYS A 295 3.04 -21.72 13.61
N LYS A 296 3.44 -22.38 12.52
CA LYS A 296 4.61 -23.27 12.50
C LYS A 296 5.93 -22.48 12.51
N ALA A 297 5.92 -21.29 11.92
CA ALA A 297 7.01 -20.33 11.97
C ALA A 297 7.16 -19.63 13.33
N GLY A 298 6.27 -19.89 14.30
CA GLY A 298 6.31 -19.25 15.62
C GLY A 298 5.77 -17.82 15.63
N VAL A 299 4.96 -17.43 14.65
CA VAL A 299 4.22 -16.15 14.66
C VAL A 299 3.04 -16.29 15.62
N ALA A 300 3.01 -15.44 16.65
CA ALA A 300 2.00 -15.49 17.71
C ALA A 300 0.66 -14.91 17.24
N GLU A 301 0.69 -13.90 16.36
CA GLU A 301 -0.51 -13.26 15.85
C GLU A 301 -1.20 -14.10 14.77
N ARG A 302 -2.54 -14.11 14.80
CA ARG A 302 -3.34 -14.68 13.71
C ARG A 302 -3.34 -13.74 12.51
N LEU A 303 -2.37 -13.90 11.63
CA LEU A 303 -2.29 -13.14 10.39
C LEU A 303 -3.39 -13.54 9.41
N THR A 304 -3.86 -12.58 8.63
CA THR A 304 -4.76 -12.79 7.48
C THR A 304 -4.24 -12.01 6.30
N SER A 305 -4.84 -12.15 5.12
CA SER A 305 -4.51 -11.28 3.99
C SER A 305 -4.56 -9.80 4.40
N HIS A 306 -5.53 -9.40 5.23
CA HIS A 306 -5.70 -8.05 5.81
C HIS A 306 -4.56 -7.55 6.72
N SER A 307 -3.65 -8.44 7.14
CA SER A 307 -2.48 -8.09 7.95
C SER A 307 -1.42 -7.33 7.18
N PHE A 308 -1.47 -7.36 5.85
CA PHE A 308 -0.49 -6.70 4.98
C PHE A 308 -0.96 -5.29 4.54
N ARG A 309 -2.16 -4.83 4.94
CA ARG A 309 -2.74 -3.55 4.50
C ARG A 309 -1.83 -2.37 4.81
N ARG A 310 -1.82 -1.42 3.86
CA ARG A 310 -1.30 -0.07 4.07
C ARG A 310 -1.93 0.56 5.32
N GLY A 311 -1.10 1.16 6.17
CA GLY A 311 -1.47 1.69 7.48
C GLY A 311 -0.89 0.86 8.62
N GLY A 312 -1.41 -0.35 8.85
CA GLY A 312 -0.96 -1.20 9.97
C GLY A 312 0.45 -1.77 9.76
N ALA A 313 0.65 -2.51 8.66
CA ALA A 313 1.96 -3.07 8.31
C ALA A 313 2.98 -1.97 8.02
N GLN A 314 2.57 -0.89 7.34
CA GLN A 314 3.45 0.25 7.08
C GLN A 314 3.94 0.92 8.37
N HIS A 315 3.06 1.10 9.37
CA HIS A 315 3.41 1.70 10.65
C HIS A 315 4.24 0.75 11.53
N ALA A 316 3.88 -0.53 11.58
CA ALA A 316 4.59 -1.54 12.36
C ALA A 316 6.01 -1.83 11.84
N ASN A 317 6.25 -1.59 10.54
CA ASN A 317 7.52 -1.84 9.86
C ASN A 317 8.32 -0.58 9.61
N GLY A 318 8.06 0.49 10.38
CA GLY A 318 8.71 1.79 10.27
C GLY A 318 10.19 1.67 9.93
N VAL A 319 10.64 2.53 9.02
CA VAL A 319 11.99 2.63 8.43
C VAL A 319 12.27 1.62 7.30
N GLY A 320 12.52 2.16 6.09
CA GLY A 320 13.06 1.42 4.94
C GLY A 320 12.23 1.44 3.65
N MET A 321 11.32 2.39 3.45
CA MET A 321 10.85 2.65 2.09
C MET A 321 11.93 3.44 1.35
N CYS A 322 12.65 2.79 0.44
CA CYS A 322 13.40 3.54 -0.57
C CYS A 322 12.41 4.48 -1.27
N VAL A 323 12.69 5.78 -1.21
CA VAL A 323 11.88 6.83 -1.84
C VAL A 323 12.08 6.73 -3.35
N GLN A 324 11.43 5.77 -4.00
CA GLN A 324 11.35 5.71 -5.45
C GLN A 324 9.93 5.32 -5.88
N TRP A 325 9.05 6.31 -5.68
CA TRP A 325 7.88 6.70 -6.48
C TRP A 325 7.05 5.60 -7.18
N ILE A 326 5.78 5.51 -6.75
CA ILE A 326 4.68 5.07 -7.62
C ILE A 326 4.42 6.23 -8.60
N LEU A 327 5.06 6.22 -9.77
CA LEU A 327 4.67 7.10 -10.88
C LEU A 327 3.43 6.52 -11.55
N THR A 328 2.35 7.29 -11.58
CA THR A 328 1.39 7.26 -12.68
C THR A 328 2.06 8.01 -13.82
N GLU A 329 2.40 7.34 -14.93
CA GLU A 329 2.65 8.09 -16.16
C GLU A 329 1.34 8.77 -16.54
N GLY A 330 1.32 10.10 -16.45
CA GLY A 330 0.35 10.88 -17.20
C GLY A 330 0.58 10.57 -18.67
N LEU A 331 -0.50 10.26 -19.39
CA LEU A 331 -0.50 10.17 -20.84
C LEU A 331 0.11 11.46 -21.40
N GLY A 332 1.36 11.35 -21.82
CA GLY A 332 2.04 12.33 -22.65
C GLY A 332 1.96 11.89 -24.09
N THR A 333 0.90 12.33 -24.77
CA THR A 333 0.96 12.84 -26.15
C THR A 333 -0.02 13.98 -26.24
#